data_AF-A0A6G9YQT0-F1
#
_entry.id   AF-A0A6G9YQT0-F1
#
_cell.length_a   1.000
_cell.length_b   1.000
_cell.length_c   1.000
_cell.angle_alpha   90.00
_cell.angle_beta   90.00
_cell.angle_gamma   90.00
#
_symmetry.space_group_name_H-M   'P 1'
#
loop_
_entity.id
_entity.type
_entity.pdbx_description
1 polymer ?
#
loop_
_entity_poly.entity_id
_entity_poly.type
_entity_poly.pdbx_seq_one_letter_code
_entity_poly.pdbx_strand_id
1 'polypeptide(L)'
;MRSPSIPVTGQDELFDYVSRLRTDPQSANPADWQVDWADGPWPVKVYSGARRIRLDPASGLARVLAGSLAVNRIRVDATGGLPSAPGRAALEYHGSRYLMRRSIPSGGAMYPTELYVLWPGASQVSHYDAYRNELVHLGRADGIRKAIGEPTDLPPLMLLLCNRFWKNFYKYGNFAARLGSVDTGIVLGRLVRSASAVFGRVEVRADFSADLVGAMLGLDPAEELCVAVLGLGRPGSVGDSHAPSESACVPTVIERSRVMKRSALFDAWNAAAKPTVSGGRYIPGPMMSAISGREIALPEPMPVDLLDPDVLRHRRSNGRLFTGATVTAVDLATVLASAAGAVGQLRACADGVLGTDIHLFCAVHRVAEVPAGWYRYEDGRLVAVGDGGATAADLQRALFADTVNIELAAFTVHPVAPTDFRAAGRGMCGYREQQFGIGAAVEALTVAAAAVGNGSHPVLGFDADLVDRTYGLSGTAFGTHAQVSVGAVGVDPNWEIAVMLE
;
A
#
# COMPACT_ATOMS: atom_id res chain seq x y z
N MET A 1 -23.54 -12.05 22.62
CA MET A 1 -23.46 -13.43 22.07
C MET A 1 -21.98 -13.76 21.94
N ARG A 2 -21.50 -14.86 22.55
CA ARG A 2 -20.12 -15.31 22.37
C ARG A 2 -20.00 -15.86 20.94
N SER A 3 -19.04 -15.37 20.18
CA SER A 3 -18.76 -15.85 18.82
C SER A 3 -18.54 -17.37 18.81
N PRO A 4 -18.97 -18.10 17.76
CA PRO A 4 -18.66 -19.51 17.63
C PRO A 4 -17.14 -19.72 17.65
N SER A 5 -16.68 -20.79 18.29
CA SER A 5 -15.28 -21.22 18.19
C SER A 5 -14.93 -21.41 16.71
N ILE A 6 -13.99 -20.61 16.23
CA ILE A 6 -13.46 -20.72 14.86
C ILE A 6 -12.87 -22.13 14.72
N PRO A 7 -13.29 -22.94 13.73
CA PRO A 7 -12.68 -24.25 13.49
C PRO A 7 -11.17 -24.08 13.32
N VAL A 8 -10.38 -25.03 13.82
CA VAL A 8 -8.91 -24.97 13.68
C VAL A 8 -8.57 -25.14 12.20
N THR A 9 -8.43 -24.02 11.51
CA THR A 9 -7.98 -23.94 10.11
C THR A 9 -6.50 -24.31 10.07
N GLY A 10 -6.12 -25.26 9.22
CA GLY A 10 -4.72 -25.68 9.06
C GLY A 10 -3.87 -24.58 8.42
N GLN A 11 -2.54 -24.56 8.66
CA GLN A 11 -1.65 -23.57 8.04
C GLN A 11 -1.67 -23.66 6.50
N ASP A 12 -1.84 -24.85 5.94
CA ASP A 12 -1.95 -25.05 4.49
C ASP A 12 -3.25 -24.45 3.92
N GLU A 13 -4.37 -24.57 4.62
CA GLU A 13 -5.63 -23.96 4.20
C GLU A 13 -5.56 -22.43 4.21
N LEU A 14 -4.88 -21.85 5.21
CA LEU A 14 -4.61 -20.41 5.27
C LEU A 14 -3.66 -19.94 4.15
N PHE A 15 -2.65 -20.76 3.84
CA PHE A 15 -1.77 -20.53 2.70
C PHE A 15 -2.54 -20.55 1.38
N ASP A 16 -3.37 -21.57 1.15
CA ASP A 16 -4.21 -21.69 -0.04
C ASP A 16 -5.21 -20.54 -0.16
N TYR A 17 -5.75 -20.08 0.97
CA TYR A 17 -6.61 -18.90 1.03
C TYR A 17 -5.90 -17.66 0.46
N VAL A 18 -4.74 -17.29 1.00
CA VAL A 18 -4.03 -16.08 0.54
C VAL A 18 -3.37 -16.23 -0.83
N SER A 19 -3.01 -17.46 -1.21
CA SER A 19 -2.51 -17.79 -2.55
C SER A 19 -3.59 -17.58 -3.61
N ARG A 20 -4.84 -18.00 -3.33
CA ARG A 20 -6.00 -17.75 -4.21
C ARG A 20 -6.31 -16.27 -4.37
N LEU A 21 -6.09 -15.45 -3.34
CA LEU A 21 -6.26 -13.98 -3.47
C LEU A 21 -5.34 -13.37 -4.54
N ARG A 22 -4.26 -14.06 -4.93
CA ARG A 22 -3.37 -13.65 -6.01
C ARG A 22 -3.99 -13.86 -7.39
N THR A 23 -4.55 -15.04 -7.62
CA THR A 23 -4.94 -15.54 -8.95
C THR A 23 -6.43 -15.39 -9.23
N ASP A 24 -7.29 -15.56 -8.22
CA ASP A 24 -8.74 -15.43 -8.33
C ASP A 24 -9.33 -14.89 -7.02
N PRO A 25 -9.25 -13.57 -6.79
CA PRO A 25 -9.77 -12.97 -5.59
C PRO A 25 -11.31 -12.95 -5.52
N GLN A 26 -12.01 -13.16 -6.64
CA GLN A 26 -13.47 -13.16 -6.65
C GLN A 26 -14.04 -14.45 -6.05
N SER A 27 -13.46 -15.60 -6.38
CA SER A 27 -13.89 -16.89 -5.81
C SER A 27 -13.57 -17.06 -4.32
N ALA A 28 -12.74 -16.18 -3.75
CA ALA A 28 -12.49 -16.18 -2.32
C ALA A 28 -13.71 -15.73 -1.51
N ASN A 29 -14.68 -15.03 -2.11
CA ASN A 29 -15.91 -14.63 -1.44
C ASN A 29 -17.02 -15.68 -1.59
N PRO A 30 -18.01 -15.72 -0.68
CA PRO A 30 -19.24 -16.50 -0.88
C PRO A 30 -19.92 -16.15 -2.21
N ALA A 31 -20.59 -17.13 -2.83
CA ALA A 31 -21.23 -16.97 -4.14
C ALA A 31 -22.32 -15.86 -4.16
N ASP A 32 -22.93 -15.56 -3.02
CA ASP A 32 -23.94 -14.52 -2.82
C ASP A 32 -23.37 -13.20 -2.30
N TRP A 33 -22.04 -13.02 -2.30
CA TRP A 33 -21.41 -11.80 -1.82
C TRP A 33 -21.85 -10.58 -2.64
N GLN A 34 -22.45 -9.61 -1.95
CA GLN A 34 -22.83 -8.32 -2.51
C GLN A 34 -22.37 -7.17 -1.61
N VAL A 35 -21.94 -6.08 -2.22
CA VAL A 35 -21.54 -4.86 -1.50
C VAL A 35 -22.80 -4.11 -1.07
N ASP A 36 -22.90 -3.77 0.21
CA ASP A 36 -23.99 -2.93 0.74
C ASP A 36 -23.65 -1.45 0.61
N TRP A 37 -23.80 -0.86 -0.58
CA TRP A 37 -23.43 0.53 -0.87
C TRP A 37 -23.97 1.59 0.11
N ALA A 38 -25.07 1.31 0.83
CA ALA A 38 -25.65 2.21 1.82
C ALA A 38 -24.84 2.26 3.13
N ASP A 39 -24.31 1.11 3.57
CA ASP A 39 -23.58 0.93 4.83
C ASP A 39 -22.05 1.12 4.69
N GLY A 40 -21.59 1.84 3.67
CA GLY A 40 -20.15 2.05 3.45
C GLY A 40 -19.46 2.84 4.56
N PRO A 41 -18.26 2.41 5.03
CA PRO A 41 -17.52 3.12 6.06
C PRO A 41 -16.99 4.46 5.53
N TRP A 42 -16.61 5.35 6.44
CA TRP A 42 -15.86 6.53 6.06
C TRP A 42 -14.40 6.17 5.73
N PRO A 43 -13.75 6.89 4.79
CA PRO A 43 -12.33 6.71 4.47
C PRO A 43 -11.37 7.23 5.55
N VAL A 44 -11.88 7.55 6.74
CA VAL A 44 -11.18 8.14 7.89
C VAL A 44 -11.79 7.60 9.18
N LYS A 45 -10.98 7.45 10.23
CA LYS A 45 -11.46 7.10 11.57
C LYS A 45 -11.90 8.37 12.31
N VAL A 46 -13.11 8.37 12.86
CA VAL A 46 -13.71 9.53 13.50
C VAL A 46 -13.84 9.31 14.99
N TYR A 47 -13.44 10.32 15.77
CA TYR A 47 -13.54 10.30 17.23
C TYR A 47 -14.49 11.40 17.72
N SER A 48 -15.28 11.05 18.74
CA SER A 48 -16.13 11.96 19.51
C SER A 48 -15.63 12.14 20.93
N GLY A 49 -15.83 13.34 21.49
CA GLY A 49 -15.37 13.69 22.84
C GLY A 49 -13.85 13.77 22.99
N ALA A 50 -13.11 13.76 21.88
CA ALA A 50 -11.66 13.64 21.90
C ALA A 50 -10.95 14.98 22.00
N ARG A 51 -9.89 15.03 22.81
CA ARG A 51 -8.95 16.16 22.80
C ARG A 51 -8.13 16.11 21.51
N ARG A 52 -8.06 17.25 20.83
CA ARG A 52 -7.33 17.42 19.57
C ARG A 52 -6.13 18.34 19.77
N ILE A 53 -5.05 18.01 19.09
CA ILE A 53 -3.79 18.74 19.11
C ILE A 53 -3.52 19.15 17.66
N ARG A 54 -3.42 20.45 17.44
CA ARG A 54 -3.00 20.97 16.13
C ARG A 54 -1.53 20.69 15.93
N LEU A 55 -1.21 20.21 14.74
CA LEU A 55 0.17 20.04 14.31
C LEU A 55 0.72 21.40 13.91
N ASP A 56 1.91 21.75 14.39
CA ASP A 56 2.65 22.90 13.84
C ASP A 56 3.11 22.53 12.41
N PRO A 57 2.64 23.24 11.36
CA PRO A 57 3.04 22.97 9.98
C PRO A 57 4.56 23.06 9.75
N ALA A 58 5.28 23.84 10.57
CA ALA A 58 6.74 23.94 10.51
C ALA A 58 7.45 22.71 11.09
N SER A 59 6.77 21.87 11.87
CA SER A 59 7.35 20.67 12.45
C SER A 59 7.58 19.57 11.40
N GLY A 60 8.68 18.83 11.55
CA GLY A 60 8.99 17.69 10.68
C GLY A 60 7.90 16.62 10.68
N LEU A 61 7.31 16.34 11.84
CA LEU A 61 6.22 15.36 11.97
C LEU A 61 4.99 15.80 11.17
N ALA A 62 4.58 17.07 11.26
CA ALA A 62 3.44 17.57 10.50
C ALA A 62 3.62 17.38 8.99
N ARG A 63 4.80 17.71 8.46
CA ARG A 63 5.11 17.50 7.03
C ARG A 63 5.02 16.04 6.62
N VAL A 64 5.59 15.13 7.43
CA VAL A 64 5.54 13.68 7.17
C VAL A 64 4.09 13.18 7.18
N LEU A 65 3.29 13.55 8.17
CA LEU A 65 1.91 13.10 8.29
C LEU A 65 1.03 13.64 7.16
N ALA A 66 1.11 14.95 6.88
CA ALA A 66 0.35 15.61 5.83
C ALA A 66 0.68 15.06 4.44
N GLY A 67 1.97 14.93 4.11
CA GLY A 67 2.41 14.42 2.80
C GLY A 67 2.09 12.93 2.57
N SER A 68 1.75 12.19 3.62
CA SER A 68 1.59 10.74 3.57
C SER A 68 0.16 10.25 3.73
N LEU A 69 -0.62 10.83 4.65
CA LEU A 69 -1.95 10.31 5.00
C LEU A 69 -3.07 11.35 4.96
N ALA A 70 -2.81 12.66 4.91
CA ALA A 70 -3.89 13.64 4.92
C ALA A 70 -4.82 13.48 3.70
N VAL A 71 -6.10 13.76 3.92
CA VAL A 71 -7.01 14.08 2.83
C VAL A 71 -6.52 15.36 2.18
N ASN A 72 -6.09 15.25 0.93
CA ASN A 72 -5.54 16.39 0.19
C ASN A 72 -6.48 16.87 -0.92
N ARG A 73 -7.55 16.13 -1.20
CA ARG A 73 -8.50 16.44 -2.27
C ARG A 73 -9.91 15.94 -1.98
N ILE A 74 -10.88 16.67 -2.52
CA ILE A 74 -12.27 16.23 -2.65
C ILE A 74 -12.59 16.15 -4.14
N ARG A 75 -12.91 14.95 -4.62
CA ARG A 75 -13.32 14.69 -5.99
C ARG A 75 -14.84 14.66 -6.08
N VAL A 76 -15.37 15.31 -7.12
CA VAL A 76 -16.77 15.32 -7.48
C VAL A 76 -16.92 14.70 -8.86
N ASP A 77 -17.50 13.51 -8.90
CA ASP A 77 -17.82 12.83 -10.16
C ASP A 77 -19.14 13.36 -10.73
N ALA A 78 -19.08 14.56 -11.34
CA ALA A 78 -20.26 15.28 -11.85
C ALA A 78 -20.87 14.63 -13.10
N THR A 79 -20.04 13.99 -13.94
CA THR A 79 -20.45 13.38 -15.22
C THR A 79 -20.76 11.88 -15.11
N GLY A 80 -20.66 11.29 -13.92
CA GLY A 80 -20.71 9.84 -13.73
C GLY A 80 -19.36 9.14 -14.01
N GLY A 81 -19.39 7.80 -14.06
CA GLY A 81 -18.21 6.99 -14.30
C GLY A 81 -17.73 7.09 -15.75
N LEU A 82 -16.46 7.46 -15.94
CA LEU A 82 -15.81 7.45 -17.26
C LEU A 82 -15.70 6.03 -17.82
N PRO A 83 -15.87 5.84 -19.15
CA PRO A 83 -15.44 4.65 -19.86
C PRO A 83 -14.06 4.21 -19.40
N SER A 84 -13.95 2.96 -18.97
CA SER A 84 -12.74 2.43 -18.37
C SER A 84 -12.06 1.35 -19.19
N ALA A 85 -12.71 0.86 -20.25
CA ALA A 85 -12.20 -0.15 -21.15
C ALA A 85 -12.87 -0.02 -22.54
N PRO A 86 -12.25 -0.56 -23.61
CA PRO A 86 -12.80 -0.50 -24.97
C PRO A 86 -14.24 -1.03 -25.10
N GLY A 87 -14.63 -1.99 -24.25
CA GLY A 87 -15.98 -2.59 -24.21
C GLY A 87 -17.06 -1.78 -23.47
N ARG A 88 -16.70 -0.70 -22.77
CA ARG A 88 -17.64 0.16 -22.01
C ARG A 88 -17.55 1.61 -22.48
N ALA A 89 -17.94 1.86 -23.74
CA ALA A 89 -17.87 3.19 -24.35
C ALA A 89 -18.88 4.22 -23.80
N ALA A 90 -19.84 3.81 -22.97
CA ALA A 90 -20.87 4.69 -22.42
C ALA A 90 -20.51 5.23 -21.02
N LEU A 91 -20.80 6.50 -20.77
CA LEU A 91 -20.77 7.09 -19.43
C LEU A 91 -21.88 6.45 -18.58
N GLU A 92 -21.52 5.70 -17.54
CA GLU A 92 -22.49 5.21 -16.57
C GLU A 92 -22.68 6.27 -15.47
N TYR A 93 -23.83 6.96 -15.48
CA TYR A 93 -24.18 7.91 -14.45
C TYR A 93 -24.68 7.19 -13.18
N HIS A 94 -23.86 7.22 -12.12
CA HIS A 94 -24.18 6.64 -10.80
C HIS A 94 -24.55 7.69 -9.75
N GLY A 95 -24.95 8.90 -10.18
CA GLY A 95 -25.17 10.07 -9.32
C GLY A 95 -23.88 10.82 -8.95
N SER A 96 -24.00 12.08 -8.53
CA SER A 96 -22.87 12.85 -8.01
C SER A 96 -22.34 12.19 -6.73
N ARG A 97 -21.06 11.80 -6.74
CA ARG A 97 -20.37 11.23 -5.57
C ARG A 97 -19.24 12.15 -5.13
N TYR A 98 -19.20 12.44 -3.83
CA TYR A 98 -18.08 13.12 -3.19
C TYR A 98 -17.11 12.07 -2.66
N LEU A 99 -15.85 12.15 -3.09
CA LEU A 99 -14.82 11.20 -2.70
C LEU A 99 -13.65 11.95 -2.09
N MET A 100 -13.35 11.66 -0.83
CA MET A 100 -12.12 12.12 -0.18
C MET A 100 -10.95 11.32 -0.75
N ARG A 101 -9.91 12.03 -1.21
CA ARG A 101 -8.71 11.43 -1.79
C ARG A 101 -7.48 11.87 -1.02
N ARG A 102 -6.48 10.98 -1.00
CA ARG A 102 -5.14 11.20 -0.45
C ARG A 102 -4.11 11.21 -1.58
N SER A 103 -2.90 11.64 -1.28
CA SER A 103 -1.74 11.61 -2.19
C SER A 103 -1.26 10.19 -2.49
N ILE A 104 -1.73 9.18 -1.76
CA ILE A 104 -1.41 7.76 -1.96
C ILE A 104 -2.58 6.98 -2.60
N PRO A 105 -2.31 5.92 -3.39
CA PRO A 105 -3.35 4.99 -3.82
C PRO A 105 -3.87 4.14 -2.66
N SER A 106 -5.11 3.66 -2.78
CA SER A 106 -5.69 2.64 -1.89
C SER A 106 -6.81 1.92 -2.62
N GLY A 107 -6.98 0.63 -2.33
CA GLY A 107 -8.07 -0.19 -2.84
C GLY A 107 -9.44 0.47 -2.66
N GLY A 108 -10.08 0.89 -3.75
CA GLY A 108 -11.38 1.57 -3.70
C GLY A 108 -11.37 2.93 -3.00
N ALA A 109 -10.19 3.48 -2.66
CA ALA A 109 -10.00 4.65 -1.80
C ALA A 109 -10.66 4.53 -0.41
N MET A 110 -10.54 3.35 0.19
CA MET A 110 -11.03 3.07 1.53
C MET A 110 -10.03 3.46 2.64
N TYR A 111 -8.74 3.50 2.31
CA TYR A 111 -7.65 3.92 3.21
C TYR A 111 -7.70 3.20 4.57
N PRO A 112 -7.49 1.87 4.59
CA PRO A 112 -7.61 1.03 5.79
C PRO A 112 -6.51 1.28 6.83
N THR A 113 -5.39 1.86 6.42
CA THR A 113 -4.24 2.09 7.30
C THR A 113 -4.47 3.33 8.17
N GLU A 114 -4.55 3.11 9.47
CA GLU A 114 -4.57 4.11 10.53
C GLU A 114 -3.16 4.29 11.09
N LEU A 115 -2.87 5.50 11.57
CA LEU A 115 -1.55 5.84 12.07
C LEU A 115 -1.65 6.41 13.48
N TYR A 116 -0.87 5.84 14.39
CA TYR A 116 -0.73 6.34 15.76
C TYR A 116 0.69 6.86 15.97
N VAL A 117 0.83 7.91 16.77
CA VAL A 117 2.09 8.53 17.15
C VAL A 117 2.36 8.17 18.61
N LEU A 118 3.46 7.47 18.85
CA LEU A 118 4.01 7.22 20.18
C LEU A 118 5.12 8.23 20.45
N TRP A 119 4.88 9.10 21.43
CA TRP A 119 5.76 10.21 21.76
C TRP A 119 7.00 9.77 22.59
N PRO A 120 8.09 10.56 22.57
CA PRO A 120 9.27 10.31 23.40
C PRO A 120 8.95 10.35 24.90
N GLY A 121 9.62 9.50 25.70
CA GLY A 121 9.74 9.59 27.17
C GLY A 121 8.48 9.36 28.02
N ALA A 122 7.29 9.74 27.56
CA ALA A 122 6.07 9.79 28.37
C ALA A 122 5.04 8.68 28.05
N SER A 123 5.37 7.78 27.11
CA SER A 123 4.45 6.76 26.58
C SER A 123 3.11 7.33 26.10
N GLN A 124 3.05 8.61 25.77
CA GLN A 124 1.82 9.23 25.28
C GLN A 124 1.55 8.77 23.85
N VAL A 125 0.28 8.53 23.55
CA VAL A 125 -0.18 8.10 22.24
C VAL A 125 -1.18 9.10 21.69
N SER A 126 -1.11 9.32 20.38
CA SER A 126 -2.12 10.05 19.64
C SER A 126 -2.46 9.32 18.35
N HIS A 127 -3.69 9.40 17.88
CA HIS A 127 -4.07 8.96 16.54
C HIS A 127 -4.01 10.15 15.57
N TYR A 128 -3.61 9.92 14.32
CA TYR A 128 -3.61 10.96 13.30
C TYR A 128 -4.95 11.04 12.57
N ASP A 129 -5.71 12.12 12.78
CA ASP A 129 -6.95 12.42 12.07
C ASP A 129 -6.61 12.96 10.68
N ALA A 130 -6.58 12.06 9.70
CA ALA A 130 -6.31 12.37 8.30
C ALA A 130 -7.30 13.34 7.66
N TYR A 131 -8.53 13.48 8.19
CA TYR A 131 -9.51 14.44 7.66
C TYR A 131 -9.20 15.87 8.12
N ARG A 132 -8.79 16.04 9.38
CA ARG A 132 -8.49 17.37 9.96
C ARG A 132 -7.03 17.75 9.92
N ASN A 133 -6.13 16.82 9.59
CA ASN A 133 -4.69 17.00 9.73
C ASN A 133 -4.28 17.40 11.16
N GLU A 134 -4.87 16.71 12.14
CA GLU A 134 -4.66 16.94 13.57
C GLU A 134 -4.32 15.62 14.28
N LEU A 135 -3.83 15.72 15.51
CA LEU A 135 -3.65 14.56 16.38
C LEU A 135 -4.79 14.47 17.39
N VAL A 136 -5.38 13.29 17.52
CA VAL A 136 -6.34 12.94 18.55
C VAL A 136 -5.58 12.33 19.72
N HIS A 137 -5.57 12.98 20.87
CA HIS A 137 -4.86 12.49 22.04
C HIS A 137 -5.59 11.29 22.67
N LEU A 138 -4.89 10.16 22.83
CA LEU A 138 -5.45 8.92 23.38
C LEU A 138 -4.97 8.61 24.80
N GLY A 139 -3.98 9.35 25.30
CA GLY A 139 -3.41 9.18 26.63
C GLY A 139 -2.17 8.30 26.66
N ARG A 140 -1.87 7.78 27.86
CA ARG A 140 -0.67 6.97 28.10
C ARG A 140 -0.89 5.52 27.70
N ALA A 141 0.09 4.94 27.05
CA ALA A 141 0.19 3.52 26.73
C ALA A 141 1.54 2.99 27.21
N ASP A 142 1.69 2.91 28.52
CA ASP A 142 2.91 2.44 29.17
C ASP A 142 3.20 0.99 28.76
N GLY A 143 4.45 0.72 28.36
CA GLY A 143 4.90 -0.61 27.94
C GLY A 143 4.93 -0.85 26.43
N ILE A 144 4.36 0.02 25.58
CA ILE A 144 4.37 -0.20 24.12
C ILE A 144 5.80 -0.32 23.60
N ARG A 145 6.72 0.54 24.06
CA ARG A 145 8.14 0.46 23.69
C ARG A 145 8.72 -0.91 23.99
N LYS A 146 8.48 -1.43 25.20
CA LYS A 146 8.94 -2.76 25.62
C LYS A 146 8.32 -3.89 24.80
N ALA A 147 7.06 -3.75 24.37
CA ALA A 147 6.39 -4.72 23.49
C ALA A 147 6.97 -4.74 22.06
N ILE A 148 7.61 -3.64 21.63
CA ILE A 148 8.28 -3.51 20.34
C ILE A 148 9.75 -3.97 20.39
N GLY A 149 10.41 -3.79 21.53
CA GLY A 149 11.80 -4.20 21.76
C GLY A 149 12.43 -3.51 22.96
N GLU A 150 13.75 -3.56 23.07
CA GLU A 150 14.46 -2.88 24.16
C GLU A 150 14.35 -1.35 24.04
N PRO A 151 13.76 -0.64 25.02
CA PRO A 151 13.43 0.79 24.88
C PRO A 151 14.63 1.71 24.59
N THR A 152 15.83 1.34 25.06
CA THR A 152 17.09 2.06 24.83
C THR A 152 17.51 2.05 23.37
N ASP A 153 17.06 1.05 22.62
CA ASP A 153 17.46 0.81 21.23
C ASP A 153 16.41 1.34 20.25
N LEU A 154 15.30 1.88 20.76
CA LEU A 154 14.21 2.39 19.95
C LEU A 154 14.36 3.89 19.67
N PRO A 155 14.04 4.33 18.44
CA PRO A 155 13.93 5.75 18.14
C PRO A 155 12.93 6.50 19.06
N PRO A 156 13.19 7.78 19.36
CA PRO A 156 12.40 8.54 20.33
C PRO A 156 10.97 8.80 19.86
N LEU A 157 10.72 8.95 18.56
CA LEU A 157 9.39 9.12 18.01
C LEU A 157 9.05 7.89 17.17
N MET A 158 7.88 7.30 17.38
CA MET A 158 7.48 6.10 16.65
C MET A 158 6.09 6.26 16.07
N LEU A 159 5.90 5.82 14.83
CA LEU A 159 4.61 5.76 14.17
C LEU A 159 4.16 4.29 14.15
N LEU A 160 3.00 4.00 14.72
CA LEU A 160 2.39 2.66 14.72
C LEU A 160 1.39 2.59 13.57
N LEU A 161 1.64 1.73 12.59
CA LEU A 161 0.77 1.53 11.45
C LEU A 161 -0.22 0.41 11.80
N CYS A 162 -1.49 0.76 11.85
CA CYS A 162 -2.57 -0.17 12.12
C CYS A 162 -3.44 -0.37 10.88
N ASN A 163 -3.92 -1.59 10.67
CA ASN A 163 -4.85 -1.90 9.57
C ASN A 163 -6.25 -2.08 10.15
N ARG A 164 -7.19 -1.19 9.82
CA ARG A 164 -8.60 -1.23 10.19
C ARG A 164 -9.38 -1.98 9.12
N PHE A 165 -9.49 -3.30 9.30
CA PHE A 165 -9.85 -4.26 8.25
C PHE A 165 -11.19 -3.97 7.57
N TRP A 166 -12.15 -3.52 8.37
CA TRP A 166 -13.52 -3.30 7.92
C TRP A 166 -13.62 -2.34 6.72
N LYS A 167 -12.74 -1.34 6.64
CA LYS A 167 -12.70 -0.37 5.54
C LYS A 167 -12.59 -1.02 4.16
N ASN A 168 -11.76 -2.05 4.04
CA ASN A 168 -11.66 -2.83 2.80
C ASN A 168 -12.67 -3.99 2.76
N PHE A 169 -12.90 -4.64 3.90
CA PHE A 169 -13.74 -5.84 3.98
C PHE A 169 -15.17 -5.56 3.53
N TYR A 170 -15.71 -4.41 3.89
CA TYR A 170 -17.03 -3.92 3.46
C TYR A 170 -17.28 -4.11 1.95
N LYS A 171 -16.28 -3.79 1.10
CA LYS A 171 -16.40 -3.83 -0.35
C LYS A 171 -15.84 -5.11 -0.96
N TYR A 172 -14.74 -5.62 -0.40
CA TYR A 172 -13.91 -6.63 -1.03
C TYR A 172 -13.98 -8.01 -0.35
N GLY A 173 -14.65 -8.10 0.80
CA GLY A 173 -14.76 -9.34 1.57
C GLY A 173 -13.38 -9.91 1.86
N ASN A 174 -13.20 -11.19 1.56
CA ASN A 174 -11.94 -11.91 1.75
C ASN A 174 -10.73 -11.30 1.02
N PHE A 175 -10.92 -10.59 -0.08
CA PHE A 175 -9.80 -9.90 -0.76
C PHE A 175 -9.20 -8.74 0.07
N ALA A 176 -9.87 -8.32 1.15
CA ALA A 176 -9.35 -7.34 2.08
C ALA A 176 -8.05 -7.76 2.79
N ALA A 177 -7.79 -9.06 2.95
CA ALA A 177 -6.53 -9.56 3.51
C ALA A 177 -5.31 -9.08 2.69
N ARG A 178 -5.37 -9.26 1.37
CA ARG A 178 -4.34 -8.80 0.43
C ARG A 178 -4.37 -7.28 0.27
N LEU A 179 -5.53 -6.71 -0.04
CA LEU A 179 -5.68 -5.26 -0.25
C LEU A 179 -5.21 -4.43 0.94
N GLY A 180 -5.62 -4.79 2.16
CA GLY A 180 -5.23 -4.04 3.35
C GLY A 180 -3.74 -4.13 3.66
N SER A 181 -3.11 -5.27 3.32
CA SER A 181 -1.66 -5.43 3.49
C SER A 181 -0.90 -4.58 2.47
N VAL A 182 -1.29 -4.60 1.18
CA VAL A 182 -0.68 -3.73 0.16
C VAL A 182 -0.91 -2.25 0.46
N ASP A 183 -2.12 -1.84 0.87
CA ASP A 183 -2.41 -0.46 1.27
C ASP A 183 -1.52 0.01 2.44
N THR A 184 -1.24 -0.88 3.40
CA THR A 184 -0.29 -0.59 4.48
C THR A 184 1.13 -0.45 3.96
N GLY A 185 1.55 -1.29 3.01
CA GLY A 185 2.83 -1.15 2.31
C GLY A 185 2.99 0.16 1.57
N ILE A 186 1.92 0.63 0.94
CA ILE A 186 1.88 1.94 0.25
C ILE A 186 2.15 3.06 1.26
N VAL A 187 1.43 3.06 2.39
CA VAL A 187 1.65 4.04 3.47
C VAL A 187 3.07 3.93 4.02
N LEU A 188 3.57 2.72 4.25
CA LEU A 188 4.90 2.48 4.79
C LEU A 188 6.00 2.99 3.86
N GLY A 189 5.95 2.68 2.56
CA GLY A 189 6.92 3.16 1.57
C GLY A 189 6.95 4.69 1.49
N ARG A 190 5.76 5.32 1.52
CA ARG A 190 5.64 6.77 1.59
C ARG A 190 6.25 7.34 2.88
N LEU A 191 5.94 6.77 4.03
CA LEU A 191 6.46 7.25 5.32
C LEU A 191 7.97 7.07 5.43
N VAL A 192 8.53 5.95 4.96
CA VAL A 192 9.98 5.72 4.94
C VAL A 192 10.67 6.82 4.12
N ARG A 193 10.16 7.14 2.93
CA ARG A 193 10.72 8.22 2.08
C ARG A 193 10.64 9.58 2.77
N SER A 194 9.43 9.98 3.16
CA SER A 194 9.16 11.29 3.78
C SER A 194 9.94 11.47 5.08
N ALA A 195 9.94 10.45 5.94
CA ALA A 195 10.57 10.52 7.23
C ALA A 195 12.10 10.43 7.14
N SER A 196 12.67 9.71 6.17
CA SER A 196 14.12 9.74 5.94
C SER A 196 14.58 11.13 5.51
N ALA A 197 13.82 11.82 4.65
CA ALA A 197 14.13 13.18 4.24
C ALA A 197 14.09 14.20 5.40
N VAL A 198 13.21 13.98 6.38
CA VAL A 198 12.98 14.92 7.50
C VAL A 198 13.80 14.59 8.76
N PHE A 199 13.93 13.32 9.09
CA PHE A 199 14.54 12.83 10.35
C PHE A 199 15.88 12.12 10.13
N GLY A 200 16.29 11.92 8.88
CA GLY A 200 17.51 11.20 8.52
C GLY A 200 17.38 9.69 8.76
N ARG A 201 17.55 9.27 10.02
CA ARG A 201 17.49 7.84 10.38
C ARG A 201 16.05 7.41 10.60
N VAL A 202 15.69 6.30 9.96
CA VAL A 202 14.41 5.62 10.08
C VAL A 202 14.67 4.14 10.34
N GLU A 203 13.84 3.52 11.17
CA GLU A 203 13.84 2.07 11.41
C GLU A 203 12.41 1.53 11.27
N VAL A 204 12.23 0.43 10.56
CA VAL A 204 10.96 -0.28 10.42
C VAL A 204 11.03 -1.57 11.22
N ARG A 205 10.02 -1.79 12.06
CA ARG A 205 9.85 -3.03 12.79
C ARG A 205 8.55 -3.73 12.45
N ALA A 206 8.67 -5.00 12.07
CA ALA A 206 7.56 -5.93 11.94
C ALA A 206 7.70 -7.14 12.88
N ASP A 207 8.82 -7.28 13.59
CA ASP A 207 9.04 -8.34 14.57
C ASP A 207 8.74 -7.86 15.99
N PHE A 208 7.45 -7.83 16.37
CA PHE A 208 7.00 -7.41 17.69
C PHE A 208 5.70 -8.11 18.10
N SER A 209 5.30 -8.00 19.37
CA SER A 209 4.01 -8.53 19.82
C SER A 209 2.87 -7.58 19.50
N ALA A 210 2.13 -7.86 18.42
CA ALA A 210 0.95 -7.06 18.05
C ALA A 210 -0.18 -7.15 19.09
N ASP A 211 -0.32 -8.28 19.80
CA ASP A 211 -1.31 -8.43 20.87
C ASP A 211 -1.05 -7.45 22.02
N LEU A 212 0.21 -7.34 22.46
CA LEU A 212 0.58 -6.43 23.55
C LEU A 212 0.41 -4.97 23.14
N VAL A 213 0.87 -4.61 21.94
CA VAL A 213 0.69 -3.25 21.40
C VAL A 213 -0.79 -2.91 21.25
N GLY A 214 -1.58 -3.82 20.67
CA GLY A 214 -3.02 -3.63 20.47
C GLY A 214 -3.78 -3.48 21.79
N ALA A 215 -3.48 -4.31 22.79
CA ALA A 215 -4.09 -4.21 24.11
C ALA A 215 -3.80 -2.86 24.79
N MET A 216 -2.57 -2.35 24.68
CA MET A 216 -2.18 -1.05 25.24
C MET A 216 -2.79 0.14 24.46
N LEU A 217 -3.10 -0.04 23.18
CA LEU A 217 -3.82 0.92 22.36
C LEU A 217 -5.35 0.83 22.51
N GLY A 218 -5.87 -0.18 23.22
CA GLY A 218 -7.31 -0.45 23.34
C GLY A 218 -7.96 -0.89 22.03
N LEU A 219 -7.22 -1.59 21.16
CA LEU A 219 -7.71 -2.10 19.89
C LEU A 219 -8.39 -3.46 20.07
N ASP A 220 -9.49 -3.67 19.35
CA ASP A 220 -10.04 -5.00 19.11
C ASP A 220 -9.26 -5.63 17.93
N PRO A 221 -8.48 -6.70 18.14
CA PRO A 221 -7.64 -7.32 17.10
C PRO A 221 -8.45 -7.91 15.93
N ALA A 222 -9.77 -8.11 16.11
CA ALA A 222 -10.65 -8.54 15.03
C ALA A 222 -11.09 -7.38 14.12
N GLU A 223 -10.95 -6.14 14.57
CA GLU A 223 -11.32 -4.91 13.85
C GLU A 223 -10.11 -4.14 13.34
N GLU A 224 -9.07 -4.03 14.17
CA GLU A 224 -7.89 -3.22 13.91
C GLU A 224 -6.64 -3.83 14.56
N LEU A 225 -5.57 -3.97 13.79
CA LEU A 225 -4.32 -4.58 14.25
C LEU A 225 -3.13 -3.68 13.94
N CYS A 226 -2.24 -3.47 14.91
CA CYS A 226 -0.93 -2.86 14.66
C CYS A 226 -0.02 -3.86 13.93
N VAL A 227 0.42 -3.52 12.74
CA VAL A 227 1.10 -4.45 11.82
C VAL A 227 2.54 -4.06 11.47
N ALA A 228 2.90 -2.79 11.66
CA ALA A 228 4.26 -2.31 11.49
C ALA A 228 4.51 -1.09 12.38
N VAL A 229 5.77 -0.86 12.75
CA VAL A 229 6.19 0.31 13.51
C VAL A 229 7.34 1.01 12.79
N LEU A 230 7.25 2.33 12.65
CA LEU A 230 8.27 3.18 12.07
C LEU A 230 8.89 4.06 13.15
N GLY A 231 10.13 3.79 13.54
CA GLY A 231 10.92 4.64 14.43
C GLY A 231 11.62 5.77 13.67
N LEU A 232 11.59 6.97 14.23
CA LEU A 232 12.11 8.20 13.63
C LEU A 232 13.23 8.81 14.51
N GLY A 233 14.38 9.07 13.89
CA GLY A 233 15.56 9.62 14.56
C GLY A 233 16.47 8.55 15.18
N ARG A 234 17.53 8.99 15.87
CA ARG A 234 18.49 8.08 16.51
C ARG A 234 18.03 7.70 17.93
N PRO A 235 18.17 6.42 18.35
CA PRO A 235 17.98 6.04 19.75
C PRO A 235 18.81 6.93 20.69
N GLY A 236 18.25 7.25 21.85
CA GLY A 236 18.89 8.13 22.84
C GLY A 236 18.89 9.63 22.49
N SER A 237 18.46 10.05 21.29
CA SER A 237 18.22 11.47 21.04
C SER A 237 16.96 11.95 21.76
N VAL A 238 17.07 13.05 22.50
CA VAL A 238 15.91 13.73 23.07
C VAL A 238 15.34 14.59 21.94
N GLY A 239 14.25 14.15 21.32
CA GLY A 239 13.58 14.96 20.29
C GLY A 239 12.88 16.16 20.90
N ASP A 240 12.82 17.27 20.17
CA ASP A 240 12.05 18.49 20.52
C ASP A 240 10.52 18.28 20.52
N SER A 241 10.07 17.06 20.22
CA SER A 241 8.66 16.70 20.15
C SER A 241 8.09 16.49 21.56
N HIS A 242 7.64 17.58 22.18
CA HIS A 242 7.00 17.54 23.48
C HIS A 242 5.69 16.75 23.44
N ALA A 243 5.61 15.72 24.28
CA ALA A 243 4.37 14.99 24.51
C ALA A 243 3.34 15.92 25.19
N PRO A 244 2.04 15.74 24.92
CA PRO A 244 0.99 16.43 25.67
C PRO A 244 1.07 16.06 27.17
N SER A 245 1.03 17.05 28.06
CA SER A 245 1.30 16.87 29.50
C SER A 245 0.07 16.57 30.37
N GLU A 246 -1.14 16.54 29.83
CA GLU A 246 -2.38 16.47 30.62
C GLU A 246 -3.16 15.17 30.40
N SER A 247 -4.08 14.87 31.34
CA SER A 247 -4.97 13.72 31.35
C SER A 247 -5.78 13.59 30.06
N ALA A 248 -5.79 12.38 29.48
CA ALA A 248 -6.63 12.06 28.34
C ALA A 248 -8.07 11.77 28.76
N CYS A 249 -9.04 12.25 27.97
CA CYS A 249 -10.38 11.70 27.94
C CYS A 249 -10.37 10.52 26.96
N VAL A 250 -10.89 9.35 27.35
CA VAL A 250 -11.01 8.19 26.45
C VAL A 250 -12.04 8.53 25.38
N PRO A 251 -11.65 8.76 24.12
CA PRO A 251 -12.59 9.16 23.10
C PRO A 251 -13.36 7.96 22.57
N THR A 252 -14.58 8.21 22.07
CA THR A 252 -15.39 7.15 21.43
C THR A 252 -15.19 7.20 19.92
N VAL A 253 -14.94 6.05 19.30
CA VAL A 253 -14.90 5.92 17.84
C VAL A 253 -16.32 5.92 17.29
N ILE A 254 -16.60 6.78 16.32
CA ILE A 254 -17.87 6.79 15.58
C ILE A 254 -17.64 6.12 14.24
N GLU A 255 -18.48 5.12 13.96
CA GLU A 255 -18.53 4.45 12.66
C GLU A 255 -19.83 4.80 11.94
N ARG A 256 -19.71 5.05 10.62
CA ARG A 256 -20.88 5.17 9.75
C ARG A 256 -21.54 3.81 9.55
N SER A 257 -20.71 2.80 9.27
CA SER A 257 -21.14 1.46 8.98
C SER A 257 -21.54 0.75 10.27
N ARG A 258 -22.61 -0.05 10.20
CA ARG A 258 -23.20 -0.74 11.35
C ARG A 258 -23.09 -2.26 11.27
N VAL A 259 -22.85 -2.83 10.09
CA VAL A 259 -22.90 -4.28 9.88
C VAL A 259 -21.62 -4.78 9.23
N MET A 260 -20.77 -5.43 10.02
CA MET A 260 -19.60 -6.15 9.50
C MET A 260 -19.97 -7.55 9.03
N LYS A 261 -19.97 -7.79 7.71
CA LYS A 261 -20.01 -9.15 7.15
C LYS A 261 -18.68 -9.83 7.51
N ARG A 262 -18.67 -10.79 8.42
CA ARG A 262 -17.45 -11.50 8.87
C ARG A 262 -17.13 -12.69 7.98
N SER A 263 -15.86 -13.12 7.97
CA SER A 263 -15.40 -14.35 7.31
C SER A 263 -14.50 -15.13 8.25
N ALA A 264 -14.86 -16.39 8.53
CA ALA A 264 -14.07 -17.26 9.40
C ALA A 264 -12.64 -17.48 8.84
N LEU A 265 -12.50 -17.58 7.52
CA LEU A 265 -11.18 -17.70 6.86
C LEU A 265 -10.33 -16.45 7.05
N PHE A 266 -10.93 -15.27 6.87
CA PHE A 266 -10.23 -14.00 7.12
C PHE A 266 -9.82 -13.88 8.58
N ASP A 267 -10.73 -14.17 9.52
CA ASP A 267 -10.46 -14.06 10.96
C ASP A 267 -9.35 -15.04 11.40
N ALA A 268 -9.39 -16.29 10.91
CA ALA A 268 -8.37 -17.29 11.16
C ALA A 268 -7.00 -16.88 10.57
N TRP A 269 -6.98 -16.41 9.32
CA TRP A 269 -5.78 -15.88 8.70
C TRP A 269 -5.23 -14.67 9.47
N ASN A 270 -6.07 -13.71 9.82
CA ASN A 270 -5.66 -12.51 10.53
C ASN A 270 -5.02 -12.85 11.90
N ALA A 271 -5.61 -13.78 12.63
CA ALA A 271 -5.07 -14.27 13.90
C ALA A 271 -3.71 -14.98 13.73
N ALA A 272 -3.53 -15.75 12.66
CA ALA A 272 -2.27 -16.44 12.35
C ALA A 272 -1.19 -15.49 11.79
N ALA A 273 -1.59 -14.46 11.04
CA ALA A 273 -0.71 -13.54 10.34
C ALA A 273 -0.36 -12.27 11.13
N LYS A 274 -0.71 -12.20 12.43
CA LYS A 274 -0.34 -11.08 13.29
C LYS A 274 1.17 -11.06 13.57
N PRO A 275 1.78 -9.87 13.71
CA PRO A 275 3.16 -9.79 14.19
C PRO A 275 3.32 -10.48 15.55
N THR A 276 4.34 -11.33 15.64
CA THR A 276 4.78 -11.96 16.87
C THR A 276 6.30 -11.88 16.95
N VAL A 277 6.87 -12.04 18.15
CA VAL A 277 8.32 -12.01 18.33
C VAL A 277 8.91 -13.33 17.84
N SER A 278 9.63 -13.27 16.72
CA SER A 278 10.31 -14.39 16.06
C SER A 278 11.83 -14.38 16.31
N GLY A 279 12.37 -13.29 16.86
CA GLY A 279 13.80 -13.14 17.15
C GLY A 279 14.63 -12.86 15.89
N GLY A 280 14.03 -12.23 14.87
CA GLY A 280 14.72 -11.72 13.69
C GLY A 280 15.32 -12.78 12.75
N ARG A 281 14.96 -14.06 12.87
CA ARG A 281 15.48 -15.11 11.97
C ARG A 281 14.86 -14.98 10.58
N TYR A 282 15.58 -14.33 9.67
CA TYR A 282 15.31 -14.40 8.23
C TYR A 282 15.99 -15.63 7.62
N ILE A 283 15.22 -16.43 6.90
CA ILE A 283 15.76 -17.45 5.99
C ILE A 283 15.70 -16.85 4.58
N PRO A 284 16.83 -16.71 3.88
CA PRO A 284 16.84 -16.25 2.49
C PRO A 284 15.82 -17.02 1.65
N GLY A 285 15.01 -16.29 0.89
CA GLY A 285 14.04 -16.87 -0.02
C GLY A 285 14.70 -17.64 -1.17
N PRO A 286 13.90 -18.25 -2.05
CA PRO A 286 14.43 -18.81 -3.29
C PRO A 286 15.16 -17.73 -4.07
N MET A 287 16.32 -18.05 -4.65
CA MET A 287 17.00 -17.11 -5.54
C MET A 287 16.32 -17.11 -6.91
N MET A 288 16.05 -15.93 -7.45
CA MET A 288 15.59 -15.83 -8.83
C MET A 288 16.76 -16.07 -9.78
N SER A 289 16.62 -17.04 -10.68
CA SER A 289 17.65 -17.38 -11.67
C SER A 289 18.06 -16.17 -12.51
N ALA A 290 19.31 -16.18 -12.97
CA ALA A 290 19.78 -15.25 -13.99
C ALA A 290 18.99 -15.48 -15.29
N ILE A 291 18.72 -14.39 -16.02
CA ILE A 291 17.98 -14.41 -17.28
C ILE A 291 18.97 -14.17 -18.41
N SER A 292 18.93 -14.98 -19.47
CA SER A 292 19.84 -14.90 -20.61
C SER A 292 19.25 -14.17 -21.83
N GLY A 293 18.38 -13.18 -21.59
CA GLY A 293 17.67 -12.44 -22.64
C GLY A 293 18.48 -11.29 -23.23
N ARG A 294 17.99 -10.72 -24.34
CA ARG A 294 18.56 -9.49 -24.91
C ARG A 294 18.46 -8.37 -23.89
N GLU A 295 19.58 -7.71 -23.60
CA GLU A 295 19.64 -6.56 -22.71
C GLU A 295 19.47 -5.24 -23.47
N ILE A 296 18.77 -4.30 -22.84
CA ILE A 296 18.60 -2.93 -23.30
C ILE A 296 19.02 -2.02 -22.14
N ALA A 297 20.05 -1.21 -22.35
CA ALA A 297 20.42 -0.17 -21.40
C ALA A 297 19.34 0.93 -21.43
N LEU A 298 18.81 1.30 -20.26
CA LEU A 298 17.95 2.46 -20.13
C LEU A 298 18.81 3.72 -20.01
N PRO A 299 18.31 4.88 -20.46
CA PRO A 299 18.97 6.15 -20.21
C PRO A 299 19.03 6.45 -18.70
N GLU A 300 19.88 7.40 -18.32
CA GLU A 300 19.97 7.84 -16.94
C GLU A 300 18.60 8.36 -16.45
N PRO A 301 18.12 7.88 -15.28
CA PRO A 301 16.92 8.42 -14.64
C PRO A 301 17.04 9.92 -14.42
N MET A 302 15.96 10.66 -14.65
CA MET A 302 15.95 12.08 -14.35
C MET A 302 15.88 12.33 -12.84
N PRO A 303 16.51 13.39 -12.31
CA PRO A 303 16.36 13.76 -10.92
C PRO A 303 14.94 14.28 -10.67
N VAL A 304 14.20 13.59 -9.80
CA VAL A 304 12.83 13.98 -9.40
C VAL A 304 12.73 14.11 -7.89
N ASP A 305 12.01 15.13 -7.42
CA ASP A 305 11.58 15.22 -6.02
C ASP A 305 10.20 14.57 -5.87
N LEU A 306 10.19 13.33 -5.37
CA LEU A 306 8.96 12.58 -5.14
C LEU A 306 8.15 13.09 -3.94
N LEU A 307 8.68 14.03 -3.16
CA LEU A 307 8.01 14.67 -2.02
C LEU A 307 7.54 16.09 -2.35
N ASP A 308 7.80 16.58 -3.58
CA ASP A 308 7.32 17.86 -4.06
C ASP A 308 5.78 17.96 -3.91
N PRO A 309 5.25 19.01 -3.25
CA PRO A 309 3.82 19.16 -3.02
C PRO A 309 2.96 19.17 -4.29
N ASP A 310 3.45 19.69 -5.41
CA ASP A 310 2.77 19.61 -6.70
C ASP A 310 2.74 18.17 -7.22
N VAL A 311 3.83 17.42 -7.15
CA VAL A 311 3.84 15.99 -7.51
C VAL A 311 2.81 15.22 -6.68
N LEU A 312 2.76 15.46 -5.36
CA LEU A 312 1.82 14.79 -4.46
C LEU A 312 0.36 15.15 -4.72
N ARG A 313 0.11 16.40 -5.13
CA ARG A 313 -1.23 16.88 -5.54
C ARG A 313 -1.65 16.28 -6.88
N HIS A 314 -0.72 16.12 -7.82
CA HIS A 314 -1.01 15.60 -9.16
C HIS A 314 -1.07 14.08 -9.24
N ARG A 315 -0.47 13.35 -8.28
CA ARG A 315 -0.57 11.89 -8.27
C ARG A 315 -2.03 11.44 -8.24
N ARG A 316 -2.47 10.75 -9.29
CA ARG A 316 -3.85 10.27 -9.51
C ARG A 316 -3.85 8.83 -10.04
N SER A 317 -4.97 8.14 -9.83
CA SER A 317 -5.19 6.79 -10.38
C SER A 317 -6.12 6.90 -11.60
N ASN A 318 -5.59 7.45 -12.68
CA ASN A 318 -6.33 8.03 -13.80
C ASN A 318 -6.17 7.24 -15.11
N GLY A 319 -5.83 5.96 -15.05
CA GLY A 319 -5.70 5.10 -16.24
C GLY A 319 -6.93 4.95 -17.14
N ARG A 320 -8.10 5.48 -16.76
CA ARG A 320 -9.24 5.64 -17.69
C ARG A 320 -9.04 6.76 -18.72
N LEU A 321 -8.13 7.68 -18.42
CA LEU A 321 -7.80 8.85 -19.23
C LEU A 321 -6.54 8.65 -20.07
N PHE A 322 -5.98 7.43 -20.12
CA PHE A 322 -4.80 7.18 -20.94
C PHE A 322 -5.09 7.52 -22.40
N THR A 323 -4.17 8.23 -23.04
CA THR A 323 -4.35 8.75 -24.41
C THR A 323 -3.78 7.85 -25.49
N GLY A 324 -2.97 6.85 -25.12
CA GLY A 324 -2.20 6.05 -26.08
C GLY A 324 -0.99 6.77 -26.66
N ALA A 325 -0.62 7.94 -26.13
CA ALA A 325 0.60 8.63 -26.55
C ALA A 325 1.86 7.88 -26.09
N THR A 326 2.91 7.98 -26.91
CA THR A 326 4.24 7.45 -26.59
C THR A 326 4.88 8.28 -25.48
N VAL A 327 5.54 7.62 -24.54
CA VAL A 327 6.34 8.27 -23.47
C VAL A 327 7.84 8.05 -23.74
N THR A 328 8.70 8.78 -23.03
CA THR A 328 10.15 8.68 -23.26
C THR A 328 10.77 7.48 -22.51
N ALA A 329 11.92 7.00 -22.98
CA ALA A 329 12.71 6.01 -22.26
C ALA A 329 13.21 6.53 -20.89
N VAL A 330 13.43 7.86 -20.77
CA VAL A 330 13.79 8.51 -19.50
C VAL A 330 12.66 8.42 -18.48
N ASP A 331 11.40 8.58 -18.91
CA ASP A 331 10.24 8.42 -18.03
C ASP A 331 10.18 6.99 -17.47
N LEU A 332 10.34 5.99 -18.34
CA LEU A 332 10.39 4.57 -17.95
C LEU A 332 11.54 4.29 -16.97
N ALA A 333 12.75 4.77 -17.28
CA ALA A 333 13.93 4.61 -16.44
C ALA A 333 13.73 5.24 -15.06
N THR A 334 13.17 6.45 -15.01
CA THR A 334 12.90 7.19 -13.77
C THR A 334 11.90 6.46 -12.89
N VAL A 335 10.81 5.94 -13.47
CA VAL A 335 9.77 5.21 -12.74
C VAL A 335 10.31 3.89 -12.19
N LEU A 336 11.04 3.10 -12.98
CA LEU A 336 11.63 1.83 -12.54
C LEU A 336 12.71 2.03 -11.48
N ALA A 337 13.62 2.99 -11.68
CA ALA A 337 14.68 3.31 -10.74
C ALA A 337 14.12 3.80 -9.39
N SER A 338 13.09 4.65 -9.42
CA SER A 338 12.41 5.13 -8.20
C SER A 338 11.78 3.97 -7.40
N ALA A 339 11.15 3.02 -8.09
CA ALA A 339 10.55 1.86 -7.45
C ALA A 339 11.58 0.89 -6.87
N ALA A 340 12.64 0.60 -7.62
CA ALA A 340 13.74 -0.24 -7.13
C ALA A 340 14.44 0.40 -5.92
N GLY A 341 14.69 1.72 -5.97
CA GLY A 341 15.26 2.48 -4.88
C GLY A 341 14.38 2.46 -3.62
N ALA A 342 13.07 2.62 -3.76
CA ALA A 342 12.13 2.55 -2.64
C ALA A 342 12.10 1.17 -1.95
N VAL A 343 12.12 0.08 -2.74
CA VAL A 343 12.23 -1.28 -2.22
C VAL A 343 13.56 -1.48 -1.48
N GLY A 344 14.66 -1.02 -2.05
CA GLY A 344 15.98 -1.07 -1.42
C GLY A 344 16.05 -0.28 -0.11
N GLN A 345 15.44 0.92 -0.08
CA GLN A 345 15.37 1.76 1.13
C GLN A 345 14.56 1.09 2.23
N LEU A 346 13.40 0.49 1.90
CA LEU A 346 12.60 -0.25 2.88
C LEU A 346 13.42 -1.42 3.46
N ARG A 347 14.08 -2.20 2.60
CA ARG A 347 14.94 -3.31 3.03
C ARG A 347 16.07 -2.86 3.95
N ALA A 348 16.71 -1.72 3.65
CA ALA A 348 17.83 -1.20 4.43
C ALA A 348 17.45 -0.72 5.83
N CYS A 349 16.18 -0.38 6.06
CA CYS A 349 15.72 0.15 7.36
C CYS A 349 14.87 -0.84 8.16
N ALA A 350 14.55 -2.02 7.63
CA ALA A 350 13.67 -3.00 8.28
C ALA A 350 14.40 -4.08 9.08
N ASP A 351 13.74 -4.62 10.11
CA ASP A 351 14.22 -5.67 11.02
C ASP A 351 14.08 -7.12 10.49
N GLY A 352 14.02 -7.31 9.16
CA GLY A 352 13.83 -8.65 8.61
C GLY A 352 13.58 -8.68 7.10
N VAL A 353 12.48 -9.31 6.70
CA VAL A 353 12.22 -9.75 5.31
C VAL A 353 11.50 -8.68 4.47
N LEU A 354 11.21 -7.52 5.05
CA LEU A 354 10.48 -6.46 4.37
C LEU A 354 11.28 -5.92 3.19
N GLY A 355 10.66 -5.93 2.01
CA GLY A 355 11.32 -5.47 0.78
C GLY A 355 12.36 -6.46 0.22
N THR A 356 12.48 -7.66 0.78
CA THR A 356 13.36 -8.71 0.24
C THR A 356 12.66 -9.47 -0.89
N ASP A 357 13.44 -9.95 -1.87
CA ASP A 357 12.96 -10.76 -3.00
C ASP A 357 11.85 -10.11 -3.85
N ILE A 358 11.82 -8.77 -3.88
CA ILE A 358 10.93 -8.00 -4.77
C ILE A 358 11.70 -7.57 -5.99
N HIS A 359 11.20 -7.99 -7.14
CA HIS A 359 11.73 -7.70 -8.46
C HIS A 359 10.71 -6.92 -9.28
N LEU A 360 11.19 -6.14 -10.25
CA LEU A 360 10.32 -5.38 -11.14
C LEU A 360 10.36 -5.98 -12.53
N PHE A 361 9.19 -6.41 -13.00
CA PHE A 361 8.98 -6.81 -14.39
C PHE A 361 8.20 -5.70 -15.09
N CYS A 362 8.39 -5.54 -16.39
CA CYS A 362 7.80 -4.46 -17.16
C CYS A 362 7.36 -4.97 -18.54
N ALA A 363 6.10 -4.72 -18.87
CA ALA A 363 5.57 -4.85 -20.21
C ALA A 363 5.66 -3.47 -20.89
N VAL A 364 6.48 -3.36 -21.93
CA VAL A 364 6.63 -2.13 -22.72
C VAL A 364 5.69 -2.20 -23.92
N HIS A 365 4.90 -1.13 -24.14
CA HIS A 365 3.95 -1.06 -25.26
C HIS A 365 4.31 0.03 -26.26
N ARG A 366 4.57 1.26 -25.78
CA ARG A 366 4.83 2.45 -26.59
C ARG A 366 5.76 3.41 -25.86
N VAL A 367 7.00 2.98 -25.69
CA VAL A 367 8.09 3.80 -25.14
C VAL A 367 9.05 4.10 -26.27
N ALA A 368 9.42 5.37 -26.44
CA ALA A 368 10.34 5.79 -27.49
C ALA A 368 11.66 5.01 -27.37
N GLU A 369 12.13 4.46 -28.49
CA GLU A 369 13.42 3.73 -28.60
C GLU A 369 13.55 2.45 -27.76
N VAL A 370 12.51 2.04 -27.04
CA VAL A 370 12.45 0.75 -26.34
C VAL A 370 11.45 -0.16 -27.05
N PRO A 371 11.91 -1.26 -27.68
CA PRO A 371 11.01 -2.19 -28.36
C PRO A 371 9.91 -2.72 -27.43
N ALA A 372 8.69 -2.81 -27.93
CA ALA A 372 7.60 -3.44 -27.21
C ALA A 372 7.95 -4.90 -26.87
N GLY A 373 7.65 -5.33 -25.65
CA GLY A 373 8.16 -6.59 -25.13
C GLY A 373 7.98 -6.74 -23.64
N TRP A 374 8.30 -7.93 -23.15
CA TRP A 374 8.30 -8.27 -21.74
C TRP A 374 9.73 -8.24 -21.22
N TYR A 375 9.93 -7.56 -20.10
CA TYR A 375 11.26 -7.32 -19.56
C TYR A 375 11.30 -7.55 -18.06
N ARG A 376 12.46 -7.97 -17.56
CA ARG A 376 12.86 -7.81 -16.17
C ARG A 376 13.76 -6.58 -16.06
N TYR A 377 13.54 -5.74 -15.06
CA TYR A 377 14.41 -4.62 -14.77
C TYR A 377 15.55 -5.03 -13.84
N GLU A 378 16.79 -4.73 -14.24
CA GLU A 378 18.02 -5.01 -13.47
C GLU A 378 19.01 -3.85 -13.61
N ASP A 379 19.27 -3.11 -12.53
CA ASP A 379 20.35 -2.11 -12.45
C ASP A 379 20.45 -1.17 -13.67
N GLY A 380 19.33 -0.51 -14.02
CA GLY A 380 19.28 0.40 -15.17
C GLY A 380 19.20 -0.29 -16.53
N ARG A 381 18.95 -1.60 -16.57
CA ARG A 381 18.79 -2.38 -17.80
C ARG A 381 17.44 -3.09 -17.82
N LEU A 382 16.93 -3.33 -19.02
CA LEU A 382 15.82 -4.22 -19.29
C LEU A 382 16.34 -5.49 -19.94
N VAL A 383 16.11 -6.65 -19.31
CA VAL A 383 16.46 -7.97 -19.85
C VAL A 383 15.19 -8.60 -20.41
N ALA A 384 15.17 -8.93 -21.71
CA ALA A 384 14.00 -9.53 -22.34
C ALA A 384 13.67 -10.91 -21.73
N VAL A 385 12.38 -11.18 -21.55
CA VAL A 385 11.84 -12.42 -20.95
C VAL A 385 10.60 -12.90 -21.69
N GLY A 386 10.19 -14.14 -21.44
CA GLY A 386 8.96 -14.70 -22.00
C GLY A 386 8.99 -14.88 -23.52
N ASP A 387 7.83 -15.24 -24.07
CA ASP A 387 7.65 -15.53 -25.49
C ASP A 387 6.88 -14.39 -26.18
N GLY A 388 7.49 -13.73 -27.17
CA GLY A 388 6.82 -12.80 -28.09
C GLY A 388 6.86 -11.30 -27.72
N GLY A 389 6.24 -10.47 -28.57
CA GLY A 389 6.09 -9.03 -28.34
C GLY A 389 4.95 -8.75 -27.36
N ALA A 390 5.15 -7.85 -26.40
CA ALA A 390 4.13 -7.57 -25.40
C ALA A 390 2.89 -6.95 -26.02
N THR A 391 1.74 -7.58 -25.83
CA THR A 391 0.47 -6.98 -26.22
C THR A 391 -0.23 -6.45 -24.98
N ALA A 392 -0.50 -5.14 -24.99
CA ALA A 392 -1.34 -4.52 -23.98
C ALA A 392 -2.75 -5.17 -23.93
N ALA A 393 -3.18 -5.81 -25.02
CA ALA A 393 -4.40 -6.60 -25.12
C ALA A 393 -4.38 -7.84 -24.19
N ASP A 394 -3.24 -8.54 -24.04
CA ASP A 394 -3.13 -9.66 -23.09
C ASP A 394 -3.36 -9.19 -21.65
N LEU A 395 -2.75 -8.06 -21.29
CA LEU A 395 -2.92 -7.44 -19.98
C LEU A 395 -4.35 -6.91 -19.77
N GLN A 396 -4.98 -6.35 -20.81
CA GLN A 396 -6.37 -5.92 -20.76
C GLN A 396 -7.31 -7.11 -20.50
N ARG A 397 -7.08 -8.24 -21.17
CA ARG A 397 -7.86 -9.49 -20.97
C ARG A 397 -7.65 -10.11 -19.59
N ALA A 398 -6.52 -9.85 -18.94
CA ALA A 398 -6.24 -10.32 -17.59
C ALA A 398 -7.04 -9.57 -16.51
N LEU A 399 -7.68 -8.44 -16.80
CA LEU A 399 -8.42 -7.68 -15.79
C LEU A 399 -9.74 -8.36 -15.41
N PHE A 400 -9.99 -8.53 -14.10
CA PHE A 400 -11.30 -8.98 -13.61
C PHE A 400 -12.37 -7.89 -13.58
N ALA A 401 -11.95 -6.63 -13.78
CA ALA A 401 -12.86 -5.49 -13.82
C ALA A 401 -12.30 -4.41 -14.74
N ASP A 402 -13.18 -3.84 -15.57
CA ASP A 402 -12.89 -2.71 -16.44
C ASP A 402 -12.63 -1.45 -15.59
N THR A 403 -11.42 -1.27 -15.10
CA THR A 403 -11.05 -0.14 -14.24
C THR A 403 -10.02 0.80 -14.89
N VAL A 404 -9.31 0.30 -15.89
CA VAL A 404 -8.23 0.94 -16.66
C VAL A 404 -8.21 0.41 -18.09
N ASN A 405 -7.84 1.26 -19.05
CA ASN A 405 -7.61 0.88 -20.44
C ASN A 405 -6.11 0.72 -20.71
N ILE A 406 -5.60 -0.48 -20.49
CA ILE A 406 -4.18 -0.83 -20.60
C ILE A 406 -3.70 -0.75 -22.04
N GLU A 407 -4.58 -0.96 -23.03
CA GLU A 407 -4.21 -0.81 -24.45
C GLU A 407 -3.71 0.60 -24.80
N LEU A 408 -4.12 1.60 -24.02
CA LEU A 408 -3.67 2.98 -24.12
C LEU A 408 -2.53 3.35 -23.15
N ALA A 409 -2.14 2.43 -22.27
CA ALA A 409 -0.97 2.64 -21.42
C ALA A 409 0.32 2.58 -22.24
N ALA A 410 1.36 3.27 -21.76
CA ALA A 410 2.66 3.29 -22.40
C ALA A 410 3.51 2.08 -22.01
N PHE A 411 3.46 1.72 -20.74
CA PHE A 411 4.06 0.52 -20.18
C PHE A 411 3.31 0.12 -18.91
N THR A 412 3.51 -1.12 -18.47
CA THR A 412 2.92 -1.65 -17.24
C THR A 412 3.99 -2.36 -16.43
N VAL A 413 4.13 -1.99 -15.16
CA VAL A 413 5.12 -2.58 -14.24
C VAL A 413 4.44 -3.54 -13.28
N HIS A 414 5.07 -4.70 -13.07
CA HIS A 414 4.63 -5.75 -12.17
C HIS A 414 5.68 -6.02 -11.10
N PRO A 415 5.43 -5.64 -9.84
CA PRO A 415 6.16 -6.18 -8.71
C PRO A 415 5.98 -7.71 -8.63
N VAL A 416 7.09 -8.44 -8.68
CA VAL A 416 7.19 -9.90 -8.62
C VAL A 416 7.91 -10.30 -7.34
N ALA A 417 7.40 -11.32 -6.67
CA ALA A 417 7.96 -11.85 -5.43
C ALA A 417 7.66 -13.35 -5.32
N PRO A 418 8.29 -14.08 -4.36
CA PRO A 418 8.02 -15.50 -4.17
C PRO A 418 6.52 -15.78 -3.99
N THR A 419 6.00 -16.81 -4.66
CA THR A 419 4.60 -17.24 -4.51
C THR A 419 4.38 -18.01 -3.21
N ASP A 420 5.41 -18.72 -2.74
CA ASP A 420 5.44 -19.31 -1.40
C ASP A 420 6.27 -18.46 -0.43
N PHE A 421 5.58 -17.60 0.34
CA PHE A 421 6.19 -16.74 1.36
C PHE A 421 6.67 -17.51 2.59
N ARG A 422 6.26 -18.78 2.79
CA ARG A 422 6.60 -19.55 4.00
C ARG A 422 8.09 -19.90 4.05
N ALA A 423 8.75 -19.95 2.90
CA ALA A 423 10.18 -20.19 2.77
C ALA A 423 11.04 -19.20 3.59
N ALA A 424 10.52 -17.99 3.86
CA ALA A 424 11.21 -16.96 4.62
C ALA A 424 11.29 -17.24 6.14
N GLY A 425 10.66 -18.31 6.64
CA GLY A 425 10.71 -18.69 8.06
C GLY A 425 9.84 -17.84 9.00
N ARG A 426 8.99 -16.96 8.45
CA ARG A 426 8.10 -16.04 9.21
C ARG A 426 6.70 -16.59 9.44
N GLY A 427 6.37 -17.79 8.93
CA GLY A 427 4.99 -18.30 8.99
C GLY A 427 4.00 -17.39 8.26
N MET A 428 2.77 -17.26 8.77
CA MET A 428 1.70 -16.49 8.11
C MET A 428 1.92 -14.97 8.11
N CYS A 429 2.66 -14.40 9.08
CA CYS A 429 2.95 -12.95 9.06
C CYS A 429 3.85 -12.56 7.89
N GLY A 430 4.67 -13.50 7.39
CA GLY A 430 5.51 -13.32 6.20
C GLY A 430 4.73 -12.90 4.95
N TYR A 431 3.46 -13.32 4.82
CA TYR A 431 2.60 -12.84 3.74
C TYR A 431 2.36 -11.33 3.83
N ARG A 432 1.99 -10.80 5.01
CA ARG A 432 1.76 -9.37 5.19
C ARG A 432 3.02 -8.56 4.89
N GLU A 433 4.16 -9.04 5.40
CA GLU A 433 5.46 -8.41 5.22
C GLU A 433 5.88 -8.36 3.75
N GLN A 434 5.69 -9.46 3.01
CA GLN A 434 5.90 -9.46 1.56
C GLN A 434 4.99 -8.43 0.87
N GLN A 435 3.69 -8.41 1.19
CA GLN A 435 2.75 -7.45 0.62
C GLN A 435 3.08 -5.98 1.00
N PHE A 436 3.75 -5.73 2.12
CA PHE A 436 4.23 -4.38 2.46
C PHE A 436 5.28 -3.88 1.47
N GLY A 437 6.23 -4.75 1.11
CA GLY A 437 7.21 -4.40 0.08
C GLY A 437 6.56 -4.22 -1.30
N ILE A 438 5.55 -5.02 -1.65
CA ILE A 438 4.77 -4.82 -2.89
C ILE A 438 4.09 -3.45 -2.87
N GLY A 439 3.47 -3.08 -1.74
CA GLY A 439 2.85 -1.76 -1.58
C GLY A 439 3.85 -0.61 -1.68
N ALA A 440 5.05 -0.75 -1.12
CA ALA A 440 6.10 0.26 -1.23
C ALA A 440 6.56 0.46 -2.69
N ALA A 441 6.68 -0.62 -3.46
CA ALA A 441 6.94 -0.55 -4.90
C ALA A 441 5.80 0.15 -5.64
N VAL A 442 4.54 -0.23 -5.38
CA VAL A 442 3.35 0.39 -6.00
C VAL A 442 3.29 1.89 -5.71
N GLU A 443 3.54 2.30 -4.47
CA GLU A 443 3.55 3.72 -4.11
C GLU A 443 4.60 4.49 -4.92
N ALA A 444 5.83 3.98 -4.95
CA ALA A 444 6.94 4.59 -5.67
C ALA A 444 6.67 4.69 -7.18
N LEU A 445 6.12 3.63 -7.79
CA LEU A 445 5.70 3.62 -9.19
C LEU A 445 4.68 4.73 -9.47
N THR A 446 3.65 4.85 -8.63
CA THR A 446 2.57 5.82 -8.88
C THR A 446 2.97 7.28 -8.65
N VAL A 447 3.84 7.56 -7.67
CA VAL A 447 4.35 8.92 -7.44
C VAL A 447 5.43 9.31 -8.44
N ALA A 448 6.32 8.39 -8.83
CA ALA A 448 7.30 8.66 -9.87
C ALA A 448 6.64 8.90 -11.23
N ALA A 449 5.58 8.14 -11.56
CA ALA A 449 4.78 8.39 -12.76
C ALA A 449 4.24 9.84 -12.78
N ALA A 450 3.72 10.32 -11.64
CA ALA A 450 3.25 11.70 -11.52
C ALA A 450 4.39 12.72 -11.64
N ALA A 451 5.57 12.42 -11.08
CA ALA A 451 6.75 13.30 -11.15
C ALA A 451 7.27 13.50 -12.59
N VAL A 452 7.13 12.48 -13.44
CA VAL A 452 7.48 12.56 -14.87
C VAL A 452 6.30 13.06 -15.73
N GLY A 453 5.24 13.59 -15.12
CA GLY A 453 4.08 14.15 -15.83
C GLY A 453 3.10 13.12 -16.42
N ASN A 454 3.22 11.84 -16.05
CA ASN A 454 2.35 10.77 -16.51
C ASN A 454 1.27 10.39 -15.48
N GLY A 455 0.20 9.78 -15.96
CA GLY A 455 -0.79 9.12 -15.11
C GLY A 455 -0.38 7.70 -14.76
N SER A 456 -0.99 7.14 -13.72
CA SER A 456 -0.82 5.73 -13.36
C SER A 456 -2.13 5.10 -12.92
N HIS A 457 -2.20 3.77 -12.91
CA HIS A 457 -3.31 3.04 -12.31
C HIS A 457 -2.85 1.70 -11.74
N PRO A 458 -2.78 1.56 -10.40
CA PRO A 458 -2.48 0.29 -9.76
C PRO A 458 -3.72 -0.62 -9.72
N VAL A 459 -3.52 -1.92 -9.98
CA VAL A 459 -4.51 -2.98 -9.95
C VAL A 459 -3.92 -4.19 -9.22
N LEU A 460 -4.70 -4.78 -8.31
CA LEU A 460 -4.36 -6.04 -7.62
C LEU A 460 -5.24 -7.22 -8.07
N GLY A 461 -6.43 -6.95 -8.60
CA GLY A 461 -7.34 -7.97 -9.10
C GLY A 461 -7.17 -8.17 -10.60
N PHE A 462 -6.29 -9.09 -10.97
CA PHE A 462 -6.04 -9.52 -12.34
C PHE A 462 -5.66 -11.01 -12.35
N ASP A 463 -5.80 -11.67 -13.50
CA ASP A 463 -5.37 -13.05 -13.73
C ASP A 463 -3.84 -13.11 -13.72
N ALA A 464 -3.29 -13.28 -12.52
CA ALA A 464 -1.85 -13.32 -12.31
C ALA A 464 -1.20 -14.54 -13.00
N ASP A 465 -1.91 -15.65 -13.15
CA ASP A 465 -1.37 -16.83 -13.82
C ASP A 465 -1.21 -16.60 -15.33
N LEU A 466 -2.13 -15.85 -15.95
CA LEU A 466 -1.99 -15.40 -17.34
C LEU A 466 -0.75 -14.51 -17.50
N VAL A 467 -0.57 -13.53 -16.63
CA VAL A 467 0.58 -12.62 -16.69
C VAL A 467 1.89 -13.38 -16.41
N ASP A 468 1.90 -14.29 -15.44
CA ASP A 468 3.06 -15.11 -15.10
C ASP A 468 3.47 -16.05 -16.25
N ARG A 469 2.50 -16.64 -16.97
CA ARG A 469 2.78 -17.41 -18.20
C ARG A 469 3.50 -16.56 -19.23
N THR A 470 3.03 -15.33 -19.44
CA THR A 470 3.61 -14.44 -20.44
C THR A 470 5.04 -14.01 -20.10
N TYR A 471 5.36 -13.80 -18.81
CA TYR A 471 6.73 -13.54 -18.37
C TYR A 471 7.63 -14.78 -18.31
N GLY A 472 7.10 -15.99 -18.54
CA GLY A 472 7.84 -17.24 -18.34
C GLY A 472 8.08 -17.59 -16.85
N LEU A 473 7.27 -17.03 -15.94
CA LEU A 473 7.34 -17.30 -14.49
C LEU A 473 6.54 -18.56 -14.08
N SER A 474 5.73 -19.11 -14.98
CA SER A 474 4.95 -20.32 -14.70
C SER A 474 5.84 -21.50 -14.32
N GLY A 475 5.53 -22.14 -13.18
CA GLY A 475 6.31 -23.24 -12.63
C GLY A 475 7.58 -22.82 -11.88
N THR A 476 7.89 -21.52 -11.82
CA THR A 476 8.95 -20.98 -10.97
C THR A 476 8.43 -20.70 -9.55
N ALA A 477 9.34 -20.35 -8.63
CA ALA A 477 8.99 -19.95 -7.27
C ALA A 477 8.45 -18.50 -7.17
N PHE A 478 8.34 -17.77 -8.29
CA PHE A 478 8.02 -16.34 -8.34
C PHE A 478 6.76 -16.08 -9.16
N GLY A 479 6.04 -15.02 -8.82
CA GLY A 479 4.84 -14.61 -9.53
C GLY A 479 4.52 -13.14 -9.31
N THR A 480 3.64 -12.61 -10.16
CA THR A 480 3.21 -11.22 -10.12
C THR A 480 2.23 -10.96 -8.97
N HIS A 481 2.45 -9.84 -8.25
CA HIS A 481 1.67 -9.46 -7.06
C HIS A 481 0.93 -8.12 -7.19
N ALA A 482 1.30 -7.28 -8.15
CA ALA A 482 0.57 -6.07 -8.47
C ALA A 482 0.81 -5.70 -9.94
N GLN A 483 -0.07 -4.87 -10.48
CA GLN A 483 0.05 -4.32 -11.82
C GLN A 483 -0.09 -2.81 -11.75
N VAL A 484 0.87 -2.05 -12.25
CA VAL A 484 0.80 -0.58 -12.32
C VAL A 484 1.01 -0.13 -13.76
N SER A 485 -0.08 0.22 -14.43
CA SER A 485 -0.02 0.78 -15.78
C SER A 485 0.30 2.28 -15.72
N VAL A 486 1.16 2.75 -16.62
CA VAL A 486 1.61 4.14 -16.69
C VAL A 486 1.46 4.65 -18.13
N GLY A 487 1.03 5.90 -18.29
CA GLY A 487 0.92 6.52 -19.60
C GLY A 487 0.49 7.97 -19.53
N ALA A 488 0.61 8.67 -20.66
CA ALA A 488 0.10 10.03 -20.80
C ALA A 488 -1.42 10.04 -20.60
N VAL A 489 -1.92 11.07 -19.95
CA VAL A 489 -3.35 11.21 -19.60
C VAL A 489 -3.95 12.47 -20.20
N GLY A 490 -5.19 12.35 -20.64
CA GLY A 490 -5.99 13.49 -21.05
C GLY A 490 -6.54 14.28 -19.86
N VAL A 491 -7.32 15.32 -20.18
CA VAL A 491 -8.02 16.13 -19.18
C VAL A 491 -9.08 15.29 -18.47
N ASP A 492 -9.12 15.30 -17.13
CA ASP A 492 -10.20 14.69 -16.35
C ASP A 492 -11.43 15.61 -16.43
N PRO A 493 -12.58 15.14 -16.96
CA PRO A 493 -13.81 15.93 -16.98
C PRO A 493 -14.47 16.06 -15.59
N ASN A 494 -13.97 15.34 -14.57
CA ASN A 494 -14.45 15.47 -13.19
C ASN A 494 -13.71 16.57 -12.45
N TRP A 495 -14.40 17.14 -11.45
CA TRP A 495 -13.88 18.25 -10.68
C TRP A 495 -13.14 17.71 -9.45
N GLU A 496 -11.95 18.25 -9.18
CA GLU A 496 -11.21 17.97 -7.95
C GLU A 496 -10.82 19.28 -7.29
N ILE A 497 -11.12 19.41 -6.00
CA ILE A 497 -10.75 20.56 -5.18
C ILE A 497 -9.61 20.13 -4.27
N ALA A 498 -8.47 20.81 -4.35
CA ALA A 498 -7.37 20.59 -3.43
C ALA A 498 -7.75 21.11 -2.03
N VAL A 499 -7.43 20.33 -1.01
CA VAL A 499 -7.52 20.72 0.40
C VAL A 499 -6.15 21.26 0.80
N MET A 500 -6.08 22.55 1.07
CA MET A 500 -4.87 23.19 1.58
C MET A 500 -4.73 22.87 3.06
N LEU A 501 -3.56 22.36 3.43
CA LEU A 501 -3.20 22.00 4.79
C LEU A 501 -2.28 23.10 5.33
N GLU A 502 -2.85 24.29 5.53
CA GLU A 502 -2.17 25.44 6.14
C GLU A 502 -2.27 25.44 7.67
#